data_AF-A0A3M1LN61-F1
#
_entry.id   AF-A0A3M1LN61-F1
#
_cell.length_a   1.000
_cell.length_b   1.000
_cell.length_c   1.000
_cell.angle_alpha   90.00
_cell.angle_beta   90.00
_cell.angle_gamma   90.00
#
_symmetry.space_group_name_H-M   'P 1'
#
loop_
_entity.id
_entity.type
_entity.pdbx_description
1 polymer ?
#
loop_
_entity_poly.entity_id
_entity_poly.type
_entity_poly.pdbx_seq_one_letter_code
_entity_poly.pdbx_strand_id
1 'polypeptide(L)'
;MDKDWLRRRWFEFRQGHSIYLVFIMSFSNFILINYRLLIERVPSLQAIFSELWIFVLFFIVIYIPAAILIGHWHRTTQLRVDTTMTITSNPMMAKFFRILIDMQLGKASKEEIEEVRRLLKSIENKYFKDED
;
A
#
# COMPACT_ATOMS: atom_id res chain seq x y z
N MET A 1 30.89 -6.10 0.00
CA MET A 1 29.44 -5.99 0.26
C MET A 1 28.80 -5.47 -1.00
N ASP A 2 27.92 -6.25 -1.62
CA ASP A 2 27.29 -5.87 -2.88
C ASP A 2 26.54 -4.54 -2.72
N LYS A 3 26.67 -3.61 -3.69
CA LYS A 3 26.05 -2.28 -3.61
C LYS A 3 24.52 -2.37 -3.51
N ASP A 4 23.96 -3.47 -3.99
CA ASP A 4 22.53 -3.77 -3.92
C ASP A 4 22.08 -4.33 -2.57
N TRP A 5 22.98 -4.93 -1.78
CA TRP A 5 22.61 -5.50 -0.48
C TRP A 5 22.05 -4.44 0.47
N LEU A 6 22.75 -3.30 0.61
CA LEU A 6 22.29 -2.20 1.46
C LEU A 6 20.98 -1.59 0.96
N ARG A 7 20.80 -1.48 -0.37
CA ARG A 7 19.58 -0.94 -0.97
C ARG A 7 18.38 -1.86 -0.71
N ARG A 8 18.58 -3.18 -0.85
CA ARG A 8 17.56 -4.20 -0.55
C ARG A 8 17.19 -4.18 0.93
N ARG A 9 18.17 -4.21 1.84
CA ARG A 9 17.92 -4.12 3.29
C ARG A 9 17.23 -2.80 3.68
N TRP A 10 17.60 -1.68 3.07
CA TRP A 10 16.93 -0.41 3.31
C TRP A 10 15.48 -0.40 2.82
N PHE A 11 15.22 -0.98 1.64
CA PHE A 11 13.86 -1.16 1.15
C PHE A 11 13.03 -2.01 2.12
N GLU A 12 13.53 -3.19 2.50
CA GLU A 12 12.85 -4.09 3.43
C GLU A 12 12.62 -3.45 4.79
N PHE A 13 13.60 -2.72 5.32
CA PHE A 13 13.45 -1.95 6.54
C PHE A 13 12.30 -0.94 6.43
N ARG A 14 12.24 -0.16 5.34
CA ARG A 14 11.15 0.81 5.14
C ARG A 14 9.79 0.12 5.00
N GLN A 15 9.72 -1.01 4.30
CA GLN A 15 8.47 -1.77 4.19
C GLN A 15 8.03 -2.29 5.55
N GLY A 16 8.94 -2.94 6.29
CA GLY A 16 8.66 -3.48 7.62
C GLY A 16 8.26 -2.38 8.62
N HIS A 17 9.00 -1.26 8.61
CA HIS A 17 8.73 -0.12 9.45
C HIS A 17 7.38 0.52 9.12
N SER A 18 7.15 0.91 7.87
CA SER A 18 5.95 1.67 7.49
C SER A 18 4.66 0.85 7.55
N ILE A 19 4.71 -0.46 7.25
CA ILE A 19 3.50 -1.30 7.21
C ILE A 19 3.17 -1.85 8.59
N TYR A 20 4.16 -2.36 9.34
CA TYR A 20 3.89 -3.10 10.58
C TYR A 20 4.26 -2.32 11.83
N LEU A 21 5.47 -1.73 11.90
CA LEU A 21 5.92 -1.07 13.12
C LEU A 21 5.16 0.24 13.36
N VAL A 22 5.02 1.08 12.33
CA VAL A 22 4.26 2.34 12.40
C VAL A 22 2.80 2.08 12.67
N PHE A 23 2.23 0.99 12.15
CA PHE A 23 0.85 0.60 12.45
C PHE A 23 0.66 0.39 13.95
N ILE A 24 1.45 -0.50 14.58
CA ILE A 24 1.37 -0.79 16.01
C ILE A 24 1.70 0.44 16.86
N MET A 25 2.73 1.20 16.46
CA MET A 25 3.16 2.40 17.16
C MET A 25 2.09 3.50 17.11
N SER A 26 1.44 3.68 15.98
CA SER A 26 0.34 4.65 15.81
C SER A 26 -0.84 4.32 16.72
N PHE A 27 -1.24 3.04 16.81
CA PHE A 27 -2.31 2.63 17.73
C PHE A 27 -1.91 2.84 19.18
N SER A 28 -0.71 2.39 19.55
CA SER A 28 -0.20 2.57 20.92
C SER A 28 -0.19 4.04 21.32
N ASN A 29 0.36 4.90 20.45
CA ASN A 29 0.42 6.34 20.70
C ASN A 29 -0.98 6.96 20.75
N PHE A 30 -1.86 6.61 19.81
CA PHE A 30 -3.23 7.11 19.80
C PHE A 30 -3.95 6.75 21.09
N ILE A 31 -3.88 5.49 21.53
CA ILE A 31 -4.50 5.00 22.76
C ILE A 31 -3.93 5.75 23.97
N LEU A 32 -2.60 5.80 24.11
CA LEU A 32 -1.94 6.42 25.26
C LEU A 32 -2.23 7.93 25.35
N ILE A 33 -2.13 8.64 24.23
CA ILE A 33 -2.37 10.09 24.18
C ILE A 33 -3.84 10.38 24.50
N ASN A 34 -4.80 9.68 23.88
CA ASN A 34 -6.21 9.89 24.16
C ASN A 34 -6.55 9.53 25.60
N TYR A 35 -5.99 8.44 26.13
CA TYR A 35 -6.24 8.07 27.52
C TYR A 35 -5.74 9.15 28.49
N ARG A 36 -4.48 9.59 28.35
CA ARG A 36 -3.86 10.57 29.25
C ARG A 36 -4.42 11.98 29.11
N LEU A 37 -4.71 12.42 27.88
CA LEU A 37 -5.10 13.81 27.61
C LEU A 37 -6.62 14.02 27.57
N LEU A 38 -7.40 12.98 27.27
CA LEU A 38 -8.86 13.09 27.17
C LEU A 38 -9.56 12.30 28.29
N ILE A 39 -9.32 10.99 28.39
CA ILE A 39 -10.07 10.12 29.32
C ILE A 39 -9.82 10.52 30.77
N GLU A 40 -8.56 10.65 31.19
CA GLU A 40 -8.20 11.05 32.56
C GLU A 40 -8.61 12.49 32.90
N ARG A 41 -8.89 13.34 31.90
CA ARG A 41 -9.23 14.75 32.09
C ARG A 41 -10.73 15.02 32.14
N VAL A 42 -11.55 14.06 31.69
CA VAL A 42 -13.01 14.20 31.63
C VAL A 42 -13.64 13.25 32.65
N PRO A 43 -14.21 13.75 33.76
CA PRO A 43 -14.69 12.90 34.87
C PRO A 43 -15.69 11.82 34.44
N SER A 44 -16.60 12.12 33.50
CA SER A 44 -17.57 11.14 33.00
C SER A 44 -16.91 10.00 32.21
N LEU A 45 -15.84 10.28 31.46
CA LEU A 45 -15.10 9.26 30.73
C LEU A 45 -14.21 8.44 31.67
N GLN A 46 -13.54 9.08 32.62
CA GLN A 46 -12.73 8.38 33.63
C GLN A 46 -13.57 7.46 34.52
N ALA A 47 -14.82 7.83 34.80
CA ALA A 47 -15.76 6.96 35.54
C ALA A 47 -16.08 5.66 34.78
N ILE A 48 -16.09 5.69 33.45
CA ILE A 48 -16.35 4.51 32.59
C ILE A 48 -15.06 3.74 32.32
N PHE A 49 -13.98 4.46 32.01
CA PHE A 49 -12.68 3.94 31.62
C PHE A 49 -11.65 4.27 32.69
N SER A 50 -11.78 3.63 33.85
CA SER A 50 -10.96 3.92 35.03
C SER A 50 -9.50 3.49 34.86
N GLU A 51 -9.27 2.47 34.03
CA GLU A 51 -7.97 1.88 33.77
C GLU A 51 -7.68 1.83 32.26
N LEU A 52 -6.40 2.03 31.91
CA LEU A 52 -5.95 2.04 30.52
C LEU A 52 -6.33 0.75 29.78
N TRP A 53 -6.20 -0.40 30.43
CA TRP A 53 -6.48 -1.69 29.81
C TRP A 53 -7.98 -1.87 29.46
N ILE A 54 -8.88 -1.27 30.26
CA ILE A 54 -10.34 -1.29 29.98
C ILE A 54 -10.61 -0.49 28.71
N PHE A 55 -10.00 0.70 28.60
CA PHE A 55 -10.10 1.53 27.41
C PHE A 55 -9.51 0.83 26.17
N VAL A 56 -8.35 0.18 26.30
CA VAL A 56 -7.72 -0.60 25.21
C VAL A 56 -8.66 -1.70 24.71
N LEU A 57 -9.23 -2.50 25.62
CA LEU A 57 -10.12 -3.59 25.25
C LEU A 57 -11.37 -3.08 24.54
N PHE A 58 -12.01 -2.05 25.08
CA PHE A 58 -13.16 -1.39 24.47
C PHE A 58 -12.82 -0.83 23.09
N PHE A 59 -11.69 -0.13 22.97
CA PHE A 59 -11.23 0.45 21.70
C PHE A 59 -11.04 -0.63 20.64
N ILE A 60 -10.35 -1.74 20.96
CA ILE A 60 -10.10 -2.84 20.01
C ILE A 60 -11.42 -3.47 19.52
N VAL A 61 -12.35 -3.75 20.44
CA VAL A 61 -13.64 -4.39 20.14
C VAL A 61 -14.49 -3.54 19.20
N ILE A 62 -14.40 -2.21 19.27
CA ILE A 62 -15.16 -1.32 18.38
C ILE A 62 -14.38 -1.00 17.10
N TYR A 63 -13.09 -0.71 17.24
CA TYR A 63 -12.26 -0.24 16.14
C TYR A 63 -12.09 -1.30 15.06
N ILE A 64 -11.81 -2.56 15.44
CA ILE A 64 -11.58 -3.63 14.45
C ILE A 64 -12.83 -3.86 13.57
N PRO A 65 -14.05 -4.08 14.11
CA PRO A 65 -15.24 -4.18 13.28
C PRO A 65 -15.50 -2.94 12.44
N ALA A 66 -15.35 -1.73 13.01
CA ALA A 66 -15.55 -0.49 12.26
C ALA A 66 -14.58 -0.40 11.07
N ALA A 67 -13.30 -0.72 11.27
CA ALA A 67 -12.30 -0.73 10.22
C ALA A 67 -12.62 -1.77 9.14
N ILE A 68 -13.09 -2.97 9.52
CA ILE A 68 -13.52 -4.00 8.57
C ILE A 68 -14.72 -3.52 7.75
N LEU A 69 -15.72 -2.89 8.38
CA LEU A 69 -16.91 -2.39 7.69
C LEU A 69 -16.56 -1.27 6.71
N ILE A 70 -15.74 -0.31 7.12
CA ILE A 70 -15.26 0.78 6.25
C ILE A 70 -14.43 0.20 5.10
N GLY A 71 -13.54 -0.76 5.38
CA GLY A 71 -12.74 -1.43 4.36
C GLY A 71 -13.60 -2.21 3.35
N HIS A 72 -14.63 -2.91 3.82
CA HIS A 72 -15.59 -3.60 2.97
C HIS A 72 -16.38 -2.62 2.09
N TRP A 73 -16.85 -1.53 2.66
CA TRP A 73 -17.52 -0.46 1.92
C TRP A 73 -16.60 0.14 0.85
N HIS A 74 -15.35 0.44 1.20
CA HIS A 74 -14.37 0.96 0.24
C HIS A 74 -14.10 -0.03 -0.90
N ARG A 75 -13.91 -1.32 -0.57
CA ARG A 75 -13.71 -2.38 -1.57
C ARG A 75 -14.89 -2.50 -2.54
N THR A 76 -16.11 -2.38 -2.05
CA THR A 76 -17.33 -2.57 -2.85
C THR A 76 -17.72 -1.33 -3.66
N THR A 77 -17.36 -0.13 -3.21
CA THR A 77 -17.81 1.13 -3.82
C THR A 77 -16.71 1.93 -4.51
N GLN A 78 -15.57 2.14 -3.84
CA GLN A 78 -14.52 3.07 -4.27
C GLN A 78 -13.40 2.39 -5.06
N LEU A 79 -13.08 1.13 -4.74
CA LEU A 79 -11.92 0.45 -5.32
C LEU A 79 -11.92 0.42 -6.86
N ARG A 80 -13.10 0.33 -7.49
CA ARG A 80 -13.23 0.40 -8.96
C ARG A 80 -12.83 1.77 -9.50
N VAL A 81 -13.24 2.84 -8.82
CA VAL A 81 -12.94 4.23 -9.22
C VAL A 81 -11.44 4.47 -9.10
N ASP A 82 -10.84 4.13 -7.97
CA ASP A 82 -9.40 4.31 -7.72
C ASP A 82 -8.53 3.54 -8.72
N THR A 83 -8.92 2.29 -8.99
CA THR A 83 -8.22 1.44 -9.97
C THR A 83 -8.37 2.03 -11.39
N THR A 84 -9.57 2.49 -11.75
CA THR A 84 -9.81 3.11 -13.05
C THR A 84 -8.97 4.38 -13.20
N MET A 85 -8.95 5.25 -12.20
CA MET A 85 -8.14 6.46 -12.20
C MET A 85 -6.66 6.13 -12.37
N THR A 86 -6.15 5.16 -11.60
CA THR A 86 -4.73 4.76 -11.64
C THR A 86 -4.33 4.19 -13.00
N ILE A 87 -5.16 3.33 -13.60
CA ILE A 87 -4.89 2.73 -14.90
C ILE A 87 -4.98 3.77 -16.01
N THR A 88 -6.05 4.58 -16.01
CA THR A 88 -6.28 5.60 -17.05
C THR A 88 -5.27 6.73 -16.98
N SER A 89 -4.78 7.08 -15.78
CA SER A 89 -3.77 8.13 -15.61
C SER A 89 -2.36 7.68 -15.97
N ASN A 90 -2.10 6.40 -16.25
CA ASN A 90 -0.77 5.88 -16.55
C ASN A 90 -0.51 5.83 -18.07
N PRO A 91 0.22 6.79 -18.66
CA PRO A 91 0.40 6.86 -20.10
C PRO A 91 1.22 5.70 -20.66
N MET A 92 2.15 5.16 -19.86
CA MET A 92 2.97 4.01 -20.25
C MET A 92 2.11 2.75 -20.36
N MET A 93 1.24 2.52 -19.39
CA MET A 93 0.32 1.38 -19.41
C MET A 93 -0.64 1.46 -20.61
N ALA A 94 -1.16 2.65 -20.91
CA ALA A 94 -1.96 2.88 -22.11
C ALA A 94 -1.17 2.60 -23.41
N LYS A 95 0.08 3.05 -23.52
CA LYS A 95 0.96 2.77 -24.68
C LYS A 95 1.16 1.26 -24.87
N PHE A 96 1.42 0.52 -23.80
CA PHE A 96 1.61 -0.94 -23.90
C PHE A 96 0.34 -1.67 -24.33
N PHE A 97 -0.81 -1.35 -23.73
CA PHE A 97 -2.07 -1.99 -24.13
C PHE A 97 -2.43 -1.69 -25.59
N ARG A 98 -2.20 -0.46 -26.06
CA ARG A 98 -2.39 -0.12 -27.48
C ARG A 98 -1.54 -0.99 -28.38
N ILE A 99 -0.22 -1.08 -28.11
CA ILE A 99 0.71 -1.84 -28.96
C ILE A 99 0.35 -3.34 -28.97
N LEU A 100 -0.05 -3.90 -27.82
CA LEU A 100 -0.51 -5.29 -27.74
C LEU A 100 -1.73 -5.57 -28.63
N ILE A 101 -2.71 -4.64 -28.65
CA ILE A 101 -3.89 -4.73 -29.52
C ILE A 101 -3.47 -4.59 -30.99
N ASP A 102 -2.63 -3.61 -31.32
CA ASP A 102 -2.15 -3.39 -32.68
C ASP A 102 -1.36 -4.61 -33.21
N MET A 103 -0.62 -5.31 -32.35
CA MET A 103 0.08 -6.56 -32.68
C MET A 103 -0.90 -7.69 -33.01
N GLN A 104 -1.96 -7.88 -32.21
CA GLN A 104 -2.98 -8.90 -32.47
C GLN A 104 -3.77 -8.62 -33.76
N LEU A 105 -4.00 -7.35 -34.07
CA LEU A 105 -4.71 -6.93 -35.29
C LEU A 105 -3.83 -6.91 -36.54
N GLY A 106 -2.53 -7.22 -36.42
CA GLY A 106 -1.57 -7.14 -37.53
C GLY A 106 -1.30 -5.71 -38.03
N LYS A 107 -1.65 -4.69 -37.22
CA LYS A 107 -1.49 -3.27 -37.53
C LYS A 107 -0.25 -2.65 -36.88
N ALA A 108 0.37 -3.33 -35.93
CA ALA A 108 1.57 -2.85 -35.26
C ALA A 108 2.72 -2.70 -36.26
N SER A 109 3.40 -1.55 -36.23
CA SER A 109 4.58 -1.34 -37.04
C SER A 109 5.73 -2.23 -36.55
N LYS A 110 6.60 -2.67 -37.46
CA LYS A 110 7.80 -3.42 -37.09
C LYS A 110 8.71 -2.60 -36.16
N GLU A 111 8.74 -1.27 -36.30
CA GLU A 111 9.51 -0.40 -35.40
C GLU A 111 8.95 -0.38 -33.98
N GLU A 112 7.62 -0.30 -33.81
CA GLU A 112 6.97 -0.28 -32.49
C GLU A 112 7.20 -1.59 -31.72
N ILE A 113 7.10 -2.74 -32.42
CA ILE A 113 7.39 -4.05 -31.84
C ILE A 113 8.85 -4.13 -31.39
N GLU A 114 9.78 -3.63 -32.21
CA GLU A 114 11.21 -3.66 -31.89
C GLU A 114 11.59 -2.65 -30.80
N GLU A 115 10.88 -1.53 -30.67
CA GLU A 115 11.01 -0.59 -29.55
C GLU A 115 10.61 -1.26 -28.22
N VAL A 116 9.44 -1.91 -28.19
CA VAL A 116 8.96 -2.62 -27.00
C VAL A 116 9.90 -3.78 -26.66
N ARG A 117 10.33 -4.57 -27.65
CA ARG A 117 11.30 -5.64 -27.45
C ARG A 117 12.62 -5.14 -26.87
N ARG A 118 13.15 -4.02 -27.37
CA ARG A 118 14.38 -3.41 -26.83
C ARG A 118 14.20 -2.95 -25.39
N LEU A 119 13.06 -2.34 -25.07
CA LEU A 119 12.73 -1.95 -23.70
C LEU A 119 12.70 -3.17 -22.78
N LEU A 120 11.97 -4.24 -23.15
CA LEU A 120 11.88 -5.46 -22.35
C LEU A 120 13.26 -6.09 -22.14
N LYS A 121 14.07 -6.23 -23.21
CA LYS A 121 15.45 -6.70 -23.11
C LYS A 121 16.30 -5.83 -22.19
N SER A 122 16.09 -4.50 -22.18
CA SER A 122 16.84 -3.60 -21.28
C SER A 122 16.47 -3.82 -19.80
N ILE A 123 15.22 -4.21 -19.53
CA ILE A 123 14.75 -4.56 -18.18
C ILE A 123 15.32 -5.94 -17.80
N GLU A 124 15.20 -6.94 -18.68
CA GLU A 124 15.77 -8.28 -18.46
C GLU A 124 17.26 -8.22 -18.15
N ASN A 125 18.04 -7.53 -18.98
CA ASN A 125 19.48 -7.37 -18.77
C ASN A 125 19.84 -6.55 -17.52
N LYS A 126 18.92 -5.74 -17.01
CA LYS A 126 19.18 -4.91 -15.82
C LYS A 126 18.82 -5.64 -14.53
N TYR A 127 17.88 -6.57 -14.57
CA TYR A 127 17.30 -7.18 -13.37
C TYR A 127 17.46 -8.71 -13.28
N PHE A 128 17.73 -9.40 -14.38
CA PHE A 128 17.73 -10.87 -14.47
C PHE A 128 19.00 -11.45 -15.11
N LYS A 129 20.06 -10.65 -15.28
CA LYS A 129 21.29 -11.04 -16.00
C LYS A 129 22.15 -12.08 -15.27
N ASP A 130 21.82 -12.39 -14.02
CA ASP A 130 22.60 -13.26 -13.12
C ASP A 130 21.84 -14.53 -12.69
N GLU A 131 20.72 -14.88 -13.34
CA GLU A 131 19.90 -16.07 -12.99
C GLU A 131 20.12 -17.31 -13.88
N ASP A 132 21.06 -17.28 -14.83
CA ASP A 132 21.48 -18.44 -15.65
C ASP A 132 23.00 -18.72 -15.58
#